data_AF-A0A536DR35-F1
#
_entry.id   AF-A0A536DR35-F1
#
_cell.length_a   1.000
_cell.length_b   1.000
_cell.length_c   1.000
_cell.angle_alpha   90.00
_cell.angle_beta   90.00
_cell.angle_gamma   90.00
#
_symmetry.space_group_name_H-M   'P 1'
#
loop_
_entity.id
_entity.type
_entity.pdbx_description
1 polymer ?
#
loop_
_entity_poly.entity_id
_entity_poly.type
_entity_poly.pdbx_seq_one_letter_code
_entity_poly.pdbx_strand_id
1 'polypeptide(L)' 'MNHEPMRPRKLLLHRKQIASLIGKVRQKGYTLIPLRVYFARNRAKVEIGLGRGKRQYDKRQAIAERDAKREIERATRR' A
#
# COMPACT_ATOMS: atom_id res chain seq x y z
N MET A 1 4.55 15.77 26.89
CA MET A 1 3.30 15.62 26.11
C MET A 1 3.61 14.81 24.86
N ASN A 2 3.55 13.47 24.95
CA ASN A 2 3.84 12.61 23.81
C ASN A 2 2.53 12.13 23.18
N HIS A 3 2.42 12.27 21.86
CA HIS A 3 1.32 11.72 21.09
C HIS A 3 1.53 10.22 20.91
N GLU A 4 0.47 9.42 21.06
CA GLU A 4 0.53 7.99 20.80
C GLU A 4 0.83 7.71 19.31
N PRO A 5 1.97 7.08 18.96
CA PRO A 5 2.39 6.93 17.57
C PRO A 5 1.45 6.09 16.71
N MET A 6 0.81 5.08 17.31
CA MET A 6 -0.07 4.13 16.62
C MET A 6 -1.55 4.51 16.68
N ARG A 7 -1.88 5.72 17.14
CA ARG A 7 -3.28 6.16 17.24
C ARG A 7 -4.00 6.09 15.89
N PRO A 8 -5.22 5.52 15.82
CA PRO A 8 -6.02 5.55 14.61
C PRO A 8 -6.40 6.98 14.23
N ARG A 9 -6.14 7.36 12.97
CA ARG A 9 -6.51 8.67 12.40
C ARG A 9 -7.66 8.50 11.41
N LYS A 10 -8.70 9.32 11.54
CA LYS A 10 -9.80 9.35 10.57
C LYS A 10 -9.33 9.99 9.27
N LEU A 11 -9.59 9.33 8.14
CA LEU A 11 -9.33 9.88 6.81
C LEU A 11 -10.54 10.67 6.32
N LEU A 12 -10.28 11.78 5.64
CA LEU A 12 -11.32 12.64 5.06
C LEU A 12 -11.47 12.29 3.57
N LEU A 13 -12.65 11.79 3.20
CA LEU A 13 -13.00 11.44 1.82
C LEU A 13 -14.41 11.93 1.51
N HIS A 14 -14.75 12.06 0.22
CA HIS A 14 -16.12 12.35 -0.18
C HIS A 14 -17.05 11.15 0.06
N ARG A 15 -18.32 11.41 0.36
CA ARG A 15 -19.33 10.38 0.64
C ARG A 15 -19.41 9.29 -0.44
N LYS A 16 -19.40 9.70 -1.72
CA LYS A 16 -19.41 8.77 -2.88
C LYS A 16 -18.18 7.86 -2.91
N GLN A 17 -17.01 8.37 -2.56
CA GLN A 17 -15.76 7.59 -2.51
C GLN A 17 -15.80 6.56 -1.38
N ILE A 18 -16.29 6.96 -0.20
CA ILE A 18 -16.44 6.06 0.95
C ILE A 18 -17.37 4.88 0.59
N ALA A 19 -18.53 5.17 -0.01
CA ALA A 19 -19.46 4.12 -0.42
C ALA A 19 -18.82 3.13 -1.43
N SER A 20 -18.12 3.66 -2.44
CA SER A 20 -17.41 2.83 -3.42
C SER A 20 -16.32 1.96 -2.79
N LEU A 21 -15.50 2.54 -1.91
CA LEU A 21 -14.42 1.81 -1.24
C LEU A 21 -14.96 0.74 -0.28
N ILE A 22 -16.02 1.03 0.47
CA ILE A 22 -16.66 0.02 1.34
C ILE A 22 -17.20 -1.15 0.50
N GLY A 23 -17.83 -0.88 -0.63
CA GLY A 23 -18.30 -1.92 -1.55
C GLY A 23 -17.15 -2.82 -2.04
N LYS A 24 -16.03 -2.22 -2.42
CA LYS A 24 -14.84 -2.94 -2.92
C LYS A 24 -14.10 -3.71 -1.82
N VAL A 25 -13.94 -3.15 -0.62
CA VAL A 25 -13.28 -3.82 0.51
C VAL A 25 -14.10 -5.00 1.03
N ARG A 26 -15.44 -4.93 0.93
CA ARG A 26 -16.31 -6.07 1.24
C ARG A 26 -16.18 -7.23 0.24
N GLN A 27 -15.73 -6.98 -0.99
CA GLN A 27 -15.44 -8.06 -1.93
C GLN A 27 -14.20 -8.82 -1.46
N LYS A 28 -14.33 -10.15 -1.34
CA LYS A 28 -13.28 -11.03 -0.80
C LYS A 28 -11.96 -10.85 -1.56
N GLY A 29 -10.92 -10.46 -0.82
CA GLY A 29 -9.54 -10.41 -1.31
C GLY A 29 -9.02 -9.02 -1.67
N TYR A 30 -9.83 -7.97 -1.58
CA TYR A 30 -9.35 -6.59 -1.67
C TYR A 30 -9.02 -6.02 -0.29
N THR A 31 -7.91 -5.30 -0.21
CA THR A 31 -7.46 -4.62 1.00
C THR A 31 -7.06 -3.19 0.65
N LEU A 32 -7.47 -2.25 1.49
CA LEU A 32 -7.11 -0.84 1.36
C LEU A 32 -5.73 -0.61 2.00
N ILE A 33 -4.78 -0.05 1.25
CA ILE A 33 -3.41 0.20 1.70
C ILE A 33 -2.99 1.64 1.40
N PRO A 34 -2.12 2.25 2.23
CA PRO A 34 -1.50 3.52 1.90
C PRO A 34 -0.41 3.31 0.82
N LEU A 35 -0.34 4.23 -0.15
CA LEU A 35 0.67 4.24 -1.21
C LEU A 35 1.74 5.29 -0.95
N ARG A 36 1.32 6.50 -0.57
CA ARG A 36 2.23 7.60 -0.23
C ARG A 36 1.58 8.58 0.72
N VAL A 37 2.41 9.26 1.49
CA VAL A 37 2.02 10.41 2.31
C VAL A 37 2.71 11.63 1.73
N TYR A 38 1.95 12.71 1.49
CA TYR A 38 2.48 13.94 0.92
C TYR A 38 1.83 15.16 1.59
N PHE A 39 2.55 16.27 1.61
CA PHE A 39 2.06 17.51 2.18
C PHE A 39 1.49 18.42 1.08
N ALA A 40 0.29 18.94 1.29
CA ALA A 40 -0.33 19.88 0.38
C ALA A 40 -1.19 20.87 1.18
N ARG A 41 -1.00 22.18 0.93
CA ARG A 41 -1.77 23.26 1.58
C ARG A 41 -1.80 23.12 3.12
N ASN A 42 -0.63 22.95 3.74
CA ASN A 42 -0.48 22.72 5.20
C ASN A 42 -1.24 21.51 5.77
N ARG A 43 -1.57 20.51 4.93
CA ARG A 43 -2.20 19.26 5.38
C ARG A 43 -1.39 18.06 4.88
N ALA A 44 -1.24 17.07 5.74
CA ALA A 44 -0.77 15.75 5.33
C ALA A 44 -1.91 15.02 4.62
N LYS A 45 -1.66 14.61 3.38
CA LYS A 45 -2.57 13.81 2.56
C LYS A 45 -1.99 12.41 2.41
N VAL A 46 -2.88 11.42 2.43
CA VAL A 46 -2.53 10.02 2.22
C VAL A 46 -3.18 9.57 0.93
N GLU A 47 -2.37 9.13 -0.01
CA GLU A 47 -2.84 8.41 -1.19
C GLU A 47 -3.08 6.95 -0.79
N ILE A 48 -4.27 6.44 -1.11
CA ILE A 48 -4.68 5.07 -0.77
C ILE A 48 -4.99 4.29 -2.05
N GLY A 49 -4.65 3.01 -2.04
CA GLY A 49 -4.89 2.07 -3.12
C GLY A 49 -5.64 0.84 -2.65
N LEU A 50 -6.36 0.19 -3.57
CA LEU A 50 -6.92 -1.14 -3.35
C LEU A 50 -5.95 -2.17 -3.92
N GLY A 51 -5.41 -3.01 -3.06
CA GLY A 51 -4.57 -4.13 -3.43
C GLY A 51 -5.32 -5.45 -3.27
N ARG A 52 -4.94 -6.45 -4.08
CA ARG A 52 -5.29 -7.85 -3.83
C ARG A 52 -4.02 -8.60 -3.44
N GLY A 53 -4.09 -9.37 -2.36
CA GLY A 53 -2.96 -10.20 -1.95
C GLY A 53 -2.59 -11.20 -3.04
N LYS A 54 -1.30 -11.25 -3.42
CA LYS A 54 -0.76 -12.30 -4.31
C LYS A 54 -0.95 -13.68 -3.68
N ARG A 55 -1.27 -14.69 -4.48
CA ARG A 55 -1.37 -16.07 -4.00
C ARG A 55 0.03 -16.58 -3.62
N GLN A 56 0.11 -17.61 -2.77
CA GLN A 56 1.41 -18.07 -2.24
C GLN A 56 2.39 -18.52 -3.34
N TYR A 57 1.89 -19.13 -4.42
CA TYR A 57 2.71 -19.54 -5.56
C TYR A 57 3.33 -18.32 -6.27
N ASP A 58 2.53 -17.28 -6.53
CA ASP A 58 3.00 -16.03 -7.15
C ASP A 58 4.07 -15.32 -6.31
N LYS A 59 4.02 -15.48 -4.97
CA LYS A 59 5.03 -14.92 -4.07
C LYS A 59 6.38 -15.60 -4.27
N ARG A 60 6.42 -16.93 -4.42
CA ARG A 60 7.69 -17.67 -4.62
C ARG A 60 8.38 -17.24 -5.91
N GLN A 61 7.64 -17.19 -7.01
CA GLN A 61 8.17 -16.73 -8.29
C GLN A 61 8.68 -15.29 -8.22
N ALA A 62 7.89 -14.37 -7.62
CA ALA A 62 8.29 -12.97 -7.49
C ALA A 62 9.50 -12.76 -6.56
N ILE A 63 9.73 -13.65 -5.59
CA ILE A 63 10.94 -13.62 -4.74
C ILE A 63 12.14 -14.08 -5.55
N ALA A 64 12.02 -15.21 -6.26
CA ALA A 64 13.09 -15.74 -7.10
C ALA A 64 13.53 -14.73 -8.19
N GLU A 65 12.58 -14.13 -8.90
CA GLU A 65 12.88 -13.09 -9.91
C GLU A 65 13.58 -11.86 -9.30
N ARG A 66 13.16 -11.44 -8.09
CA ARG A 66 13.74 -10.29 -7.41
C ARG A 66 15.17 -10.57 -6.94
N ASP A 67 15.43 -11.76 -6.42
CA ASP A 67 16.75 -12.15 -5.95
C ASP A 67 17.71 -12.34 -7.12
N ALA A 68 17.27 -12.98 -8.21
CA ALA A 68 18.04 -13.09 -9.45
C ALA A 68 18.41 -11.70 -10.03
N LYS A 69 17.45 -10.76 -10.07
CA LYS A 69 17.72 -9.39 -10.52
C LYS A 69 18.75 -8.67 -9.64
N ARG A 70 18.66 -8.85 -8.31
CA ARG A 70 19.60 -8.27 -7.35
C ARG A 70 21.01 -8.82 -7.52
N GLU A 71 21.14 -10.10 -7.85
CA GLU A 71 22.42 -10.76 -8.08
C GLU A 71 23.09 -10.26 -9.36
N ILE A 72 22.33 -10.13 -10.46
CA ILE A 72 22.78 -9.53 -11.71
C ILE A 72 23.25 -8.09 -11.47
N GLU A 73 22.43 -7.25 -10.82
CA GLU A 73 22.80 -5.86 -10.51
C GLU A 73 24.09 -5.74 -9.68
N ARG A 74 24.36 -6.69 -8.77
CA ARG A 74 25.62 -6.73 -8.01
C ARG A 74 26.81 -7.15 -8.87
N ALA A 75 26.62 -8.08 -9.80
CA ALA A 75 27.66 -8.54 -10.70
C ALA A 75 28.06 -7.47 -11.73
N THR A 76 27.09 -6.69 -12.23
CA THR A 76 27.34 -5.60 -13.20
C THR A 76 27.98 -4.34 -12.59
N ARG A 77 27.96 -4.21 -11.25
CA ARG A 77 28.53 -3.05 -10.53
C ARG A 77 30.00 -3.28 -10.09
N ARG A 78 30.59 -4.41 -10.43
CA ARG A 78 32.04 -4.66 -10.40
C ARG A 78 32.62 -4.46 -11.78
#